data_AF-A0A1B8G6W4-F1
#
_entry.id   AF-A0A1B8G6W4-F1
#
_cell.length_a   1.000
_cell.length_b   1.000
_cell.length_c   1.000
_cell.angle_alpha   90.00
_cell.angle_beta   90.00
_cell.angle_gamma   90.00
#
_symmetry.space_group_name_H-M   'P 1'
#
loop_
_entity.id
_entity.type
_entity.pdbx_description
1 polymer ?
#
loop_
_entity_poly.entity_id
_entity_poly.type
_entity_poly.pdbx_seq_one_letter_code
_entity_poly.pdbx_strand_id
1 'polypeptide(L)'
;MVGSKNNGDMQDNVRVAAENSYHFNPNVVTINAGTNDCTGNIDIPNAGARMKNLIQTILGQPGWDRTTIILSTLIPSANGDTEAPRGSVNDQYRNLVKDMQADGVRIVLADMDPPVAGNGWLSYPTDYGDLVHPNDQGYAKMAYVWWAAINKARNDGLLQPPNISKIDEDCHKKPGDGVSAGGLTQQVNGLDDGIYYHSSVGMGSVFDFSSNFDRGQWFFAKLFSRDRDDLVGWVDQPDGTVVYAVYKNNGGGFPRFTKIDDMTVHDNCLISEVNFVDINGDGLDDFVCIAKDGEAFASINNGPSSGSSPTFTSIGSIKISEPGYDQSNIRLADIDGDGRADYCASNAAGDISCWRNGGIRDLNGVRFVDINGDGRDD
;
A
#
# COMPACT_ATOMS: atom_id res chain seq x y z
N MET A 1 -8.37 -11.24 7.40
CA MET A 1 -9.64 -11.49 6.67
C MET A 1 -9.97 -12.96 6.86
N VAL A 2 -11.15 -13.27 7.42
CA VAL A 2 -11.61 -14.66 7.49
C VAL A 2 -12.48 -14.91 6.26
N GLY A 3 -12.02 -15.77 5.37
CA GLY A 3 -12.70 -16.15 4.14
C GLY A 3 -12.23 -17.54 3.70
N SER A 4 -13.11 -18.28 3.04
CA SER A 4 -12.80 -19.61 2.49
C SER A 4 -12.83 -19.55 0.97
N LYS A 5 -11.82 -20.13 0.32
CA LYS A 5 -11.81 -20.37 -1.14
C LYS A 5 -12.62 -21.61 -1.55
N ASN A 6 -13.14 -22.37 -0.58
CA ASN A 6 -13.85 -23.62 -0.85
C ASN A 6 -15.36 -23.40 -0.98
N ASN A 7 -15.98 -24.15 -1.90
CA ASN A 7 -17.43 -24.26 -1.99
C ASN A 7 -18.01 -24.80 -0.67
N GLY A 8 -19.02 -24.14 -0.13
CA GLY A 8 -19.73 -24.53 1.10
C GLY A 8 -20.24 -23.31 1.87
N ASP A 9 -21.03 -23.56 2.91
CA ASP A 9 -21.73 -22.52 3.65
C ASP A 9 -20.84 -21.69 4.59
N MET A 10 -21.38 -20.55 5.03
CA MET A 10 -20.74 -19.66 5.99
C MET A 10 -20.37 -20.33 7.32
N GLN A 11 -21.20 -21.24 7.84
CA GLN A 11 -21.03 -21.77 9.19
C GLN A 11 -19.90 -22.79 9.29
N ASP A 12 -19.73 -23.65 8.30
CA ASP A 12 -18.73 -24.71 8.35
C ASP A 12 -17.38 -24.24 7.80
N ASN A 13 -17.37 -23.52 6.67
CA ASN A 13 -16.10 -23.15 6.04
C ASN A 13 -15.40 -21.97 6.71
N VAL A 14 -16.15 -20.93 7.11
CA VAL A 14 -15.55 -19.73 7.73
C VAL A 14 -15.10 -20.01 9.15
N ARG A 15 -15.88 -20.83 9.90
CA ARG A 15 -15.49 -21.29 11.24
C ARG A 15 -14.19 -22.10 11.21
N VAL A 16 -14.10 -23.09 10.33
CA VAL A 16 -12.88 -23.92 10.20
C VAL A 16 -11.68 -23.08 9.74
N ALA A 17 -11.88 -22.13 8.82
CA ALA A 17 -10.80 -21.22 8.43
C ALA A 17 -10.33 -20.34 9.61
N ALA A 18 -11.26 -19.89 10.48
CA ALA A 18 -10.94 -19.07 11.64
C ALA A 18 -10.10 -19.81 12.69
N GLU A 19 -10.23 -21.14 12.81
CA GLU A 19 -9.45 -21.96 13.76
C GLU A 19 -7.93 -21.77 13.58
N ASN A 20 -7.48 -21.61 12.33
CA ASN A 20 -6.07 -21.33 12.03
C ASN A 20 -5.59 -19.99 12.57
N SER A 21 -6.49 -19.11 13.02
CA SER A 21 -6.15 -17.79 13.54
C SER A 21 -6.26 -17.69 15.06
N TYR A 22 -6.83 -18.70 15.76
CA TYR A 22 -7.17 -18.62 17.19
C TYR A 22 -5.99 -18.29 18.10
N HIS A 23 -4.78 -18.68 17.72
CA HIS A 23 -3.56 -18.44 18.47
C HIS A 23 -3.01 -17.01 18.36
N PHE A 24 -3.49 -16.18 17.44
CA PHE A 24 -2.98 -14.81 17.23
C PHE A 24 -3.65 -13.73 18.06
N ASN A 25 -4.75 -14.03 18.77
CA ASN A 25 -5.54 -13.06 19.56
C ASN A 25 -5.75 -11.70 18.86
N PRO A 26 -6.34 -11.70 17.65
CA PRO A 26 -6.47 -10.48 16.85
C PRO A 26 -7.35 -9.45 17.57
N ASN A 27 -6.92 -8.19 17.57
CA ASN A 27 -7.76 -7.08 18.03
C ASN A 27 -8.80 -6.63 17.00
N VAL A 28 -8.63 -6.98 15.72
CA VAL A 28 -9.56 -6.66 14.63
C VAL A 28 -9.78 -7.88 13.75
N VAL A 29 -11.04 -8.18 13.44
CA VAL A 29 -11.42 -9.25 12.51
C VAL A 29 -12.35 -8.68 11.45
N THR A 30 -11.96 -8.80 10.18
CA THR A 30 -12.79 -8.44 9.01
C THR A 30 -13.50 -9.67 8.45
N ILE A 31 -14.82 -9.57 8.24
CA ILE A 31 -15.67 -10.67 7.75
C ILE A 31 -16.44 -10.23 6.51
N ASN A 32 -16.14 -10.85 5.37
CA ASN A 32 -16.95 -10.84 4.15
C ASN A 32 -17.30 -12.28 3.80
N ALA A 33 -18.53 -12.69 4.12
CA ALA A 33 -18.99 -14.06 3.93
C ALA A 33 -20.50 -14.08 3.72
N GLY A 34 -20.98 -15.03 2.92
CA GLY A 34 -22.39 -15.20 2.57
C GLY A 34 -22.66 -15.25 1.05
N THR A 35 -21.69 -14.89 0.21
CA THR A 35 -21.84 -14.98 -1.26
C THR A 35 -22.16 -16.40 -1.72
N ASN A 36 -21.45 -17.42 -1.20
CA ASN A 36 -21.72 -18.82 -1.52
C ASN A 36 -23.10 -19.28 -1.04
N ASP A 37 -23.55 -18.81 0.13
CA ASP A 37 -24.87 -19.07 0.65
C ASP A 37 -25.96 -18.49 -0.27
N CYS A 38 -25.73 -17.29 -0.83
CA CYS A 38 -26.58 -16.70 -1.87
C CYS A 38 -26.61 -17.58 -3.13
N THR A 39 -25.45 -17.90 -3.71
CA THR A 39 -25.36 -18.72 -4.92
C THR A 39 -26.02 -20.09 -4.74
N GLY A 40 -25.84 -20.72 -3.57
CA GLY A 40 -26.41 -22.02 -3.23
C GLY A 40 -27.84 -21.96 -2.69
N ASN A 41 -28.45 -20.78 -2.58
CA ASN A 41 -29.75 -20.54 -1.94
C ASN A 41 -29.87 -21.20 -0.55
N ILE A 42 -28.82 -21.09 0.27
CA ILE A 42 -28.69 -21.74 1.56
C ILE A 42 -29.33 -20.85 2.64
N ASP A 43 -30.58 -21.19 2.99
CA ASP A 43 -31.30 -20.66 4.15
C ASP A 43 -31.23 -19.11 4.25
N ILE A 44 -31.51 -18.45 3.12
CA ILE A 44 -31.47 -16.98 2.99
C ILE A 44 -32.26 -16.24 4.08
N PRO A 45 -33.46 -16.69 4.51
CA PRO A 45 -34.22 -16.00 5.56
C PRO A 45 -33.51 -15.90 6.93
N ASN A 46 -32.54 -16.78 7.21
CA ASN A 46 -31.83 -16.81 8.49
C ASN A 46 -30.33 -16.49 8.36
N ALA A 47 -29.88 -15.94 7.23
CA ALA A 47 -28.48 -15.60 7.00
C ALA A 47 -27.88 -14.70 8.10
N GLY A 48 -28.64 -13.72 8.60
CA GLY A 48 -28.23 -12.86 9.71
C GLY A 48 -28.07 -13.61 11.04
N ALA A 49 -28.96 -14.56 11.33
CA ALA A 49 -28.85 -15.41 12.52
C ALA A 49 -27.63 -16.33 12.46
N ARG A 50 -27.34 -16.90 11.28
CA ARG A 50 -26.12 -17.69 11.06
C ARG A 50 -24.85 -16.86 11.24
N MET A 51 -24.82 -15.63 10.70
CA MET A 51 -23.72 -14.68 10.90
C MET A 51 -23.55 -14.28 12.37
N LYS A 52 -24.65 -14.05 13.10
CA LYS A 52 -24.61 -13.79 14.56
C LYS A 52 -23.91 -14.92 15.30
N ASN A 53 -24.28 -16.16 15.00
CA ASN A 53 -23.68 -17.34 15.61
C ASN A 53 -22.18 -17.47 15.30
N LEU A 54 -21.77 -17.25 14.04
CA LEU A 54 -20.36 -17.22 13.66
C LEU A 54 -19.58 -16.17 14.46
N ILE A 55 -20.09 -14.94 14.54
CA ILE A 55 -19.43 -13.86 15.29
C ILE A 55 -19.34 -14.19 16.77
N GLN A 56 -20.40 -14.73 17.37
CA GLN A 56 -20.39 -15.14 18.78
C GLN A 56 -19.40 -16.28 19.04
N THR A 57 -19.27 -17.23 18.10
CA THR A 57 -18.28 -18.32 18.18
C THR A 57 -16.86 -17.78 18.13
N ILE A 58 -16.60 -16.79 17.27
CA ILE A 58 -15.32 -16.09 17.16
C ILE A 58 -14.98 -15.32 18.44
N LEU A 59 -15.92 -14.52 18.94
CA LEU A 59 -15.73 -13.71 20.16
C LEU A 59 -15.68 -14.53 21.44
N GLY A 60 -16.23 -15.76 21.41
CA GLY A 60 -16.15 -16.72 22.52
C GLY A 60 -14.80 -17.43 22.65
N GLN A 61 -13.87 -17.23 21.71
CA GLN A 61 -12.54 -17.85 21.80
C GLN A 61 -11.71 -17.23 22.94
N PRO A 62 -10.91 -18.04 23.68
CA PRO A 62 -10.03 -17.53 24.72
C PRO A 62 -9.08 -16.44 24.18
N GLY A 63 -9.08 -15.26 24.80
CA GLY A 63 -8.21 -14.13 24.43
C GLY A 63 -8.78 -13.17 23.38
N TRP A 64 -9.97 -13.46 22.84
CA TRP A 64 -10.66 -12.66 21.82
C TRP A 64 -11.72 -11.70 22.42
N ASP A 65 -11.76 -11.59 23.74
CA ASP A 65 -12.65 -10.71 24.51
C ASP A 65 -12.40 -9.21 24.27
N ARG A 66 -11.30 -8.86 23.59
CA ARG A 66 -10.92 -7.50 23.16
C ARG A 66 -11.11 -7.26 21.66
N THR A 67 -11.46 -8.28 20.90
CA THR A 67 -11.57 -8.19 19.44
C THR A 67 -12.71 -7.25 19.04
N THR A 68 -12.46 -6.48 17.99
CA THR A 68 -13.45 -5.67 17.26
C THR A 68 -13.77 -6.34 15.94
N ILE A 69 -15.05 -6.50 15.63
CA ILE A 69 -15.53 -7.08 14.38
C ILE A 69 -15.80 -5.96 13.38
N ILE A 70 -15.30 -6.11 12.16
CA ILE A 70 -15.74 -5.30 11.03
C ILE A 70 -16.48 -6.25 10.10
N LEU A 71 -17.81 -6.13 10.04
CA LEU A 71 -18.67 -6.95 9.19
C LEU A 71 -19.01 -6.17 7.93
N SER A 72 -18.74 -6.72 6.75
CA SER A 72 -19.19 -6.10 5.50
C SER A 72 -20.53 -6.65 5.03
N THR A 73 -21.27 -5.83 4.29
CA THR A 73 -22.30 -6.33 3.36
C THR A 73 -21.66 -7.08 2.19
N LEU A 74 -22.45 -7.94 1.52
CA LEU A 74 -22.07 -8.65 0.30
C LEU A 74 -21.99 -7.68 -0.88
N ILE A 75 -20.94 -7.84 -1.69
CA ILE A 75 -20.70 -7.06 -2.90
C ILE A 75 -21.66 -7.45 -4.03
N PRO A 76 -22.01 -6.53 -4.95
CA PRO A 76 -22.79 -6.85 -6.16
C PRO A 76 -22.23 -8.03 -6.95
N SER A 77 -23.09 -8.73 -7.68
CA SER A 77 -22.71 -9.89 -8.49
C SER A 77 -23.41 -9.86 -9.84
N ALA A 78 -22.72 -10.26 -10.90
CA ALA A 78 -23.34 -10.50 -12.20
C ALA A 78 -23.95 -11.90 -12.31
N ASN A 79 -23.65 -12.80 -11.37
CA ASN A 79 -24.38 -14.05 -11.20
C ASN A 79 -25.77 -13.78 -10.60
N GLY A 80 -26.83 -14.06 -11.37
CA GLY A 80 -28.22 -13.82 -10.98
C GLY A 80 -28.70 -14.61 -9.76
N ASP A 81 -28.20 -15.84 -9.56
CA ASP A 81 -28.53 -16.66 -8.39
C ASP A 81 -27.97 -16.04 -7.10
N THR A 82 -26.84 -15.33 -7.23
CA THR A 82 -26.22 -14.62 -6.11
C THR A 82 -26.88 -13.27 -5.89
N GLU A 83 -27.13 -12.51 -6.96
CA GLU A 83 -27.66 -11.15 -6.89
C GLU A 83 -29.10 -11.11 -6.36
N ALA A 84 -29.94 -12.08 -6.74
CA ALA A 84 -31.34 -12.12 -6.34
C ALA A 84 -31.58 -12.10 -4.80
N PRO A 85 -30.92 -12.96 -3.98
CA PRO A 85 -31.07 -12.93 -2.52
C PRO A 85 -30.18 -11.89 -1.82
N ARG A 86 -29.18 -11.32 -2.50
CA ARG A 86 -28.12 -10.50 -1.90
C ARG A 86 -28.64 -9.31 -1.08
N GLY A 87 -29.60 -8.56 -1.63
CA GLY A 87 -30.18 -7.40 -0.94
C GLY A 87 -30.82 -7.77 0.41
N SER A 88 -31.55 -8.90 0.45
CA SER A 88 -32.16 -9.42 1.68
C SER A 88 -31.11 -9.82 2.72
N VAL A 89 -30.02 -10.46 2.29
CA VAL A 89 -28.91 -10.81 3.19
C VAL A 89 -28.19 -9.56 3.71
N ASN A 90 -27.97 -8.56 2.86
CA ASN A 90 -27.34 -7.30 3.26
C ASN A 90 -28.18 -6.56 4.31
N ASP A 91 -29.50 -6.52 4.16
CA ASP A 91 -30.38 -5.91 5.15
C ASP A 91 -30.37 -6.65 6.49
N GLN A 92 -30.27 -7.98 6.46
CA GLN A 92 -30.07 -8.77 7.67
C GLN A 92 -28.73 -8.44 8.36
N TYR A 93 -27.63 -8.27 7.62
CA TYR A 93 -26.33 -7.88 8.22
C TYR A 93 -26.35 -6.46 8.78
N ARG A 94 -27.01 -5.51 8.11
CA ARG A 94 -27.19 -4.15 8.63
C ARG A 94 -27.94 -4.14 9.96
N ASN A 95 -29.03 -4.91 10.05
CA ASN A 95 -29.79 -5.04 11.30
C ASN A 95 -28.97 -5.76 12.37
N LEU A 96 -28.27 -6.83 12.00
CA LEU A 96 -27.39 -7.56 12.90
C LEU A 96 -26.33 -6.66 13.57
N VAL A 97 -25.66 -5.81 12.79
CA VAL A 97 -24.66 -4.88 13.36
C VAL A 97 -25.30 -3.95 14.40
N LYS A 98 -26.48 -3.40 14.12
CA LYS A 98 -27.21 -2.53 15.06
C LYS A 98 -27.57 -3.29 16.35
N ASP A 99 -28.12 -4.49 16.21
CA ASP A 99 -28.53 -5.32 17.34
C ASP A 99 -27.32 -5.70 18.21
N MET A 100 -26.22 -6.12 17.59
CA MET A 100 -25.00 -6.51 18.32
C MET A 100 -24.32 -5.30 18.98
N GLN A 101 -24.36 -4.11 18.36
CA GLN A 101 -23.92 -2.87 19.01
C GLN A 101 -24.76 -2.56 20.25
N ALA A 102 -26.09 -2.72 20.17
CA ALA A 102 -26.97 -2.56 21.33
C ALA A 102 -26.70 -3.59 22.44
N ASP A 103 -26.28 -4.80 22.06
CA ASP A 103 -25.81 -5.85 22.97
C ASP A 103 -24.38 -5.58 23.52
N GLY A 104 -23.74 -4.46 23.18
CA GLY A 104 -22.42 -4.07 23.68
C GLY A 104 -21.24 -4.72 22.95
N VAL A 105 -21.49 -5.40 21.82
CA VAL A 105 -20.42 -5.97 20.98
C VAL A 105 -19.72 -4.84 20.23
N ARG A 106 -18.38 -4.88 20.23
CA ARG A 106 -17.55 -4.00 19.41
C ARG A 106 -17.60 -4.47 17.96
N ILE A 107 -18.58 -3.96 17.21
CA ILE A 107 -18.78 -4.27 15.81
C ILE A 107 -19.06 -3.01 14.99
N VAL A 108 -18.51 -2.92 13.79
CA VAL A 108 -18.74 -1.83 12.84
C VAL A 108 -19.09 -2.41 11.47
N LEU A 109 -20.05 -1.77 10.78
CA LEU A 109 -20.44 -2.13 9.42
C LEU A 109 -19.46 -1.51 8.41
N ALA A 110 -18.91 -2.34 7.53
CA ALA A 110 -18.25 -1.93 6.29
C ALA A 110 -19.26 -2.09 5.14
N ASP A 111 -20.11 -1.09 4.90
CA ASP A 111 -21.20 -1.22 3.93
C ASP A 111 -20.68 -1.08 2.49
N MET A 112 -20.41 -2.23 1.86
CA MET A 112 -19.93 -2.37 0.49
C MET A 112 -21.01 -2.12 -0.57
N ASP A 113 -22.29 -2.05 -0.16
CA ASP A 113 -23.45 -1.92 -1.04
C ASP A 113 -24.50 -0.97 -0.45
N PRO A 114 -24.15 0.29 -0.15
CA PRO A 114 -25.07 1.22 0.49
C PRO A 114 -26.33 1.44 -0.37
N PRO A 115 -27.50 1.65 0.24
CA PRO A 115 -28.78 1.85 -0.45
C PRO A 115 -28.91 3.26 -1.07
N VAL A 116 -27.92 3.70 -1.83
CA VAL A 116 -27.95 4.91 -2.67
C VAL A 116 -28.08 4.51 -4.13
N ALA A 117 -28.79 5.31 -4.93
CA ALA A 117 -29.01 5.03 -6.36
C ALA A 117 -27.66 4.80 -7.08
N GLY A 118 -27.41 3.57 -7.54
CA GLY A 118 -26.21 3.18 -8.27
C GLY A 118 -25.25 2.19 -7.57
N ASN A 119 -25.60 1.61 -6.40
CA ASN A 119 -24.76 0.61 -5.68
C ASN A 119 -23.28 1.05 -5.58
N GLY A 120 -23.08 2.33 -5.22
CA GLY A 120 -22.05 3.22 -5.79
C GLY A 120 -20.57 2.98 -5.47
N TRP A 121 -20.16 1.79 -5.01
CA TRP A 121 -18.74 1.48 -4.79
C TRP A 121 -18.15 0.50 -5.80
N LEU A 122 -18.92 -0.49 -6.28
CA LEU A 122 -18.41 -1.52 -7.21
C LEU A 122 -19.32 -1.64 -8.43
N SER A 123 -18.73 -1.47 -9.60
CA SER A 123 -19.41 -1.48 -10.89
C SER A 123 -18.99 -2.69 -11.72
N TYR A 124 -19.95 -3.54 -12.06
CA TYR A 124 -19.74 -4.58 -13.05
C TYR A 124 -19.85 -4.01 -14.48
N PRO A 125 -18.99 -4.43 -15.44
CA PRO A 125 -17.88 -5.37 -15.29
C PRO A 125 -16.55 -4.74 -14.86
N THR A 126 -16.45 -3.40 -14.79
CA THR A 126 -15.19 -2.66 -14.61
C THR A 126 -14.36 -3.12 -13.41
N ASP A 127 -15.01 -3.44 -12.29
CA ASP A 127 -14.35 -3.78 -11.02
C ASP A 127 -14.23 -5.30 -10.77
N TYR A 128 -14.55 -6.13 -11.78
CA TYR A 128 -14.64 -7.59 -11.62
C TYR A 128 -13.71 -8.35 -12.59
N GLY A 129 -13.18 -9.47 -12.11
CA GLY A 129 -12.42 -10.44 -12.91
C GLY A 129 -13.30 -11.55 -13.48
N ASP A 130 -14.41 -11.86 -12.79
CA ASP A 130 -15.44 -12.79 -13.26
C ASP A 130 -16.84 -12.35 -12.76
N LEU A 131 -17.82 -13.26 -12.70
CA LEU A 131 -19.19 -12.90 -12.31
C LEU A 131 -19.37 -12.58 -10.82
N VAL A 132 -18.41 -12.94 -9.95
CA VAL A 132 -18.53 -12.83 -8.49
C VAL A 132 -17.27 -12.29 -7.79
N HIS A 133 -16.09 -12.38 -8.42
CA HIS A 133 -14.82 -11.95 -7.84
C HIS A 133 -14.38 -10.59 -8.40
N PRO A 134 -14.02 -9.64 -7.53
CA PRO A 134 -13.37 -8.40 -7.93
C PRO A 134 -12.05 -8.62 -8.67
N ASN A 135 -11.68 -7.66 -9.53
CA ASN A 135 -10.31 -7.51 -9.99
C ASN A 135 -9.53 -6.58 -9.04
N ASP A 136 -8.27 -6.26 -9.36
CA ASP A 136 -7.42 -5.41 -8.50
C ASP A 136 -8.05 -4.03 -8.22
N GLN A 137 -8.75 -3.44 -9.20
CA GLN A 137 -9.46 -2.17 -9.02
C GLN A 137 -10.63 -2.33 -8.03
N GLY A 138 -11.42 -3.40 -8.16
CA GLY A 138 -12.49 -3.68 -7.22
C GLY A 138 -11.99 -3.98 -5.80
N TYR A 139 -10.88 -4.72 -5.66
CA TYR A 139 -10.26 -4.96 -4.35
C TYR A 139 -9.73 -3.67 -3.71
N ALA A 140 -9.18 -2.73 -4.49
CA ALA A 140 -8.76 -1.43 -3.98
C ALA A 140 -9.94 -0.63 -3.40
N LYS A 141 -11.10 -0.65 -4.08
CA LYS A 141 -12.32 0.00 -3.57
C LYS A 141 -12.84 -0.68 -2.30
N MET A 142 -12.80 -2.01 -2.23
CA MET A 142 -13.13 -2.73 -0.99
C MET A 142 -12.19 -2.36 0.15
N ALA A 143 -10.88 -2.24 -0.11
CA ALA A 143 -9.89 -1.84 0.88
C ALA A 143 -10.20 -0.47 1.49
N TYR A 144 -10.67 0.49 0.68
CA TYR A 144 -11.12 1.78 1.18
C TYR A 144 -12.29 1.67 2.16
N VAL A 145 -13.32 0.88 1.83
CA VAL A 145 -14.49 0.70 2.70
C VAL A 145 -14.09 0.02 4.02
N TRP A 146 -13.19 -0.97 3.98
CA TRP A 146 -12.59 -1.56 5.18
C TRP A 146 -11.85 -0.54 6.03
N TRP A 147 -10.96 0.24 5.41
CA TRP A 147 -10.19 1.29 6.08
C TRP A 147 -11.11 2.31 6.75
N ALA A 148 -12.16 2.76 6.07
CA ALA A 148 -13.13 3.71 6.60
C ALA A 148 -13.86 3.14 7.83
N ALA A 149 -14.28 1.87 7.79
CA ALA A 149 -14.93 1.20 8.91
C ALA A 149 -13.97 0.98 10.10
N ILE A 150 -12.70 0.65 9.85
CA ILE A 150 -11.67 0.52 10.89
C ILE A 150 -11.37 1.88 11.54
N ASN A 151 -11.27 2.95 10.75
CA ASN A 151 -11.09 4.30 11.29
C ASN A 151 -12.30 4.78 12.07
N LYS A 152 -13.52 4.44 11.63
CA LYS A 152 -14.73 4.66 12.43
C LYS A 152 -14.63 3.92 13.77
N ALA A 153 -14.27 2.63 13.77
CA ALA A 153 -14.09 1.86 14.99
C ALA A 153 -13.04 2.50 15.93
N ARG A 154 -11.95 3.05 15.36
CA ARG A 154 -10.93 3.78 16.12
C ARG A 154 -11.52 5.04 16.77
N ASN A 155 -12.20 5.86 15.99
CA ASN A 155 -12.76 7.15 16.43
C ASN A 155 -13.87 6.96 17.47
N ASP A 156 -14.64 5.88 17.36
CA ASP A 156 -15.67 5.49 18.32
C ASP A 156 -15.09 4.81 19.58
N GLY A 157 -13.77 4.65 19.68
CA GLY A 157 -13.11 4.01 20.82
C GLY A 157 -13.33 2.49 20.93
N LEU A 158 -13.78 1.86 19.85
CA LEU A 158 -14.03 0.41 19.80
C LEU A 158 -12.73 -0.38 19.64
N LEU A 159 -11.70 0.16 18.97
CA LEU A 159 -10.43 -0.55 18.85
C LEU A 159 -9.69 -0.63 20.18
N GLN A 160 -9.22 -1.83 20.53
CA GLN A 160 -8.39 -2.09 21.69
C GLN A 160 -6.98 -2.51 21.27
N PRO A 161 -5.96 -2.25 22.10
CA PRO A 161 -4.65 -2.85 21.92
C PRO A 161 -4.74 -4.38 21.79
N PRO A 162 -3.89 -5.01 20.97
CA PRO A 162 -3.84 -6.47 20.84
C PRO A 162 -3.58 -7.13 22.19
N ASN A 163 -4.15 -8.32 22.37
CA ASN A 163 -3.91 -9.10 23.57
C ASN A 163 -2.58 -9.84 23.40
N ILE A 164 -1.49 -9.18 23.81
CA ILE A 164 -0.12 -9.70 23.69
C ILE A 164 0.15 -10.67 24.86
N SER A 165 -0.62 -11.74 24.95
CA SER A 165 -0.30 -12.85 25.84
C SER A 165 0.85 -13.67 25.22
N LYS A 166 2.08 -13.33 25.63
CA LYS A 166 3.38 -13.94 25.27
C LYS A 166 3.78 -13.77 23.80
N ILE A 167 4.59 -12.74 23.55
CA ILE A 167 5.69 -12.92 22.60
C ILE A 167 6.57 -13.99 23.26
N ASP A 168 6.64 -15.17 22.66
CA ASP A 168 7.70 -16.11 23.00
C ASP A 168 9.00 -15.39 22.62
N GLU A 169 9.76 -14.91 23.60
CA GLU A 169 11.06 -14.23 23.39
C GLU A 169 12.10 -15.18 22.75
N ASP A 170 11.70 -16.37 22.29
CA ASP A 170 12.56 -17.37 21.68
C ASP A 170 12.39 -17.50 20.15
N CYS A 171 11.56 -16.67 19.49
CA CYS A 171 11.53 -16.58 18.02
C CYS A 171 12.59 -15.63 17.44
N HIS A 172 13.57 -15.22 18.26
CA HIS A 172 14.72 -14.44 17.82
C HIS A 172 15.63 -15.33 16.97
N LYS A 173 15.82 -14.95 15.70
CA LYS A 173 16.91 -15.48 14.89
C LYS A 173 18.23 -15.13 15.56
N LYS A 174 19.05 -16.13 15.87
CA LYS A 174 20.40 -16.01 16.40
C LYS A 174 21.38 -16.08 15.23
N PRO A 175 22.38 -15.20 15.13
CA PRO A 175 23.39 -15.29 14.08
C PRO A 175 23.93 -16.72 13.92
N GLY A 176 23.76 -17.31 12.73
CA GLY A 176 24.17 -18.69 12.42
C GLY A 176 23.08 -19.77 12.49
N ASP A 177 21.83 -19.44 12.83
CA ASP A 177 20.71 -20.40 12.89
C ASP A 177 19.90 -20.54 11.58
N GLY A 178 20.27 -19.79 10.55
CA GLY A 178 19.69 -19.90 9.22
C GLY A 178 20.08 -21.21 8.54
N VAL A 179 19.09 -21.95 8.04
CA VAL A 179 19.33 -23.08 7.14
C VAL A 179 19.91 -22.54 5.83
N SER A 180 21.16 -22.86 5.53
CA SER A 180 21.83 -22.46 4.29
C SER A 180 21.07 -23.02 3.07
N ALA A 181 20.40 -22.13 2.34
CA ALA A 181 19.60 -22.48 1.15
C ALA A 181 20.43 -22.60 -0.13
N GLY A 182 21.77 -22.71 -0.03
CA GLY A 182 22.61 -23.09 -1.17
C GLY A 182 22.76 -22.04 -2.29
N GLY A 183 22.55 -20.76 -2.01
CA GLY A 183 22.85 -19.68 -2.97
C GLY A 183 24.30 -19.20 -2.85
N LEU A 184 25.04 -19.20 -3.95
CA LEU A 184 26.34 -18.53 -4.05
C LEU A 184 26.12 -17.02 -3.96
N THR A 185 26.28 -16.43 -2.78
CA THR A 185 26.29 -14.98 -2.59
C THR A 185 27.73 -14.45 -2.58
N GLN A 186 27.85 -13.19 -2.98
CA GLN A 186 29.06 -12.43 -3.31
C GLN A 186 30.24 -12.59 -2.33
N GLN A 187 31.45 -12.76 -2.88
CA GLN A 187 32.73 -12.74 -2.15
C GLN A 187 33.34 -11.33 -2.16
N VAL A 188 32.69 -10.35 -1.52
CA VAL A 188 33.32 -9.09 -1.06
C VAL A 188 32.70 -8.75 0.31
N ASN A 189 33.40 -7.92 1.10
CA ASN A 189 33.24 -7.67 2.53
C ASN A 189 31.91 -6.97 2.91
N GLY A 190 30.77 -7.61 2.65
CA GLY A 190 29.51 -7.30 3.31
C GLY A 190 29.60 -7.68 4.77
N LEU A 191 30.38 -6.93 5.55
CA LEU A 191 30.31 -7.01 7.00
C LEU A 191 28.88 -6.67 7.38
N ASP A 192 28.21 -7.64 8.00
CA ASP A 192 27.02 -7.41 8.81
C ASP A 192 27.30 -6.20 9.71
N ASP A 193 26.71 -5.05 9.39
CA ASP A 193 26.81 -3.81 10.15
C ASP A 193 25.93 -3.83 11.40
N GLY A 194 25.35 -5.00 11.68
CA GLY A 194 24.61 -5.32 12.87
C GLY A 194 23.12 -5.11 12.69
N ILE A 195 22.40 -5.45 13.77
CA ILE A 195 20.95 -5.30 13.80
C ILE A 195 20.60 -3.81 13.89
N TYR A 196 19.97 -3.30 12.84
CA TYR A 196 19.39 -1.95 12.83
C TYR A 196 18.23 -1.85 13.82
N TYR A 197 18.49 -1.26 14.99
CA TYR A 197 17.44 -0.93 15.95
C TYR A 197 16.81 0.41 15.59
N HIS A 198 15.53 0.39 15.22
CA HIS A 198 14.71 1.59 15.13
C HIS A 198 13.67 1.55 16.24
N SER A 199 13.60 2.61 17.05
CA SER A 199 12.49 2.84 17.97
C SER A 199 11.56 3.88 17.34
N SER A 200 10.30 3.52 17.13
CA SER A 200 9.28 4.46 16.67
C SER A 200 8.28 4.73 17.81
N VAL A 201 7.76 5.96 17.85
CA VAL A 201 6.62 6.30 18.69
C VAL A 201 5.41 6.43 17.77
N GLY A 202 4.44 5.54 17.93
CA GLY A 202 3.20 5.59 17.16
C GLY A 202 2.46 6.90 17.42
N MET A 203 2.30 7.73 16.40
CA MET A 203 1.62 9.03 16.51
C MET A 203 0.13 8.98 16.09
N GLY A 204 -0.39 7.80 15.76
CA GLY A 204 -1.72 7.67 15.14
C GLY A 204 -1.73 8.22 13.72
N SER A 205 -2.91 8.57 13.21
CA SER A 205 -2.98 9.35 11.96
C SER A 205 -2.66 10.81 12.27
N VAL A 206 -1.59 11.32 11.66
CA VAL A 206 -1.13 12.71 11.82
C VAL A 206 -1.46 13.57 10.59
N PHE A 207 -1.93 12.92 9.53
CA PHE A 207 -2.35 13.53 8.27
C PHE A 207 -3.27 12.51 7.56
N ASP A 208 -4.50 12.92 7.29
CA ASP A 208 -5.45 12.17 6.47
C ASP A 208 -5.82 13.04 5.27
N PHE A 209 -5.82 12.44 4.09
CA PHE A 209 -6.30 13.06 2.86
C PHE A 209 -7.12 12.03 2.09
N SER A 210 -8.27 12.44 1.58
CA SER A 210 -9.15 11.61 0.77
C SER A 210 -9.27 12.21 -0.62
N SER A 211 -9.01 11.42 -1.67
CA SER A 211 -9.26 11.78 -3.05
C SER A 211 -10.41 10.93 -3.59
N ASN A 212 -11.35 11.56 -4.30
CA ASN A 212 -12.38 10.84 -5.06
C ASN A 212 -11.80 10.10 -6.28
N PHE A 213 -10.52 10.32 -6.59
CA PHE A 213 -9.84 9.84 -7.78
C PHE A 213 -8.52 9.14 -7.40
N ASP A 214 -8.49 8.35 -6.33
CA ASP A 214 -7.27 7.58 -6.04
C ASP A 214 -7.02 6.55 -7.15
N ARG A 215 -6.10 6.91 -8.05
CA ARG A 215 -5.69 6.16 -9.24
C ARG A 215 -4.26 5.63 -9.09
N GLY A 216 -3.80 5.44 -7.84
CA GLY A 216 -2.39 5.16 -7.57
C GLY A 216 -1.51 6.39 -7.84
N GLN A 217 -2.06 7.59 -7.62
CA GLN A 217 -1.44 8.84 -8.05
C GLN A 217 -0.52 9.48 -7.02
N TRP A 218 -0.54 8.99 -5.78
CA TRP A 218 0.17 9.56 -4.64
C TRP A 218 1.44 8.77 -4.33
N PHE A 219 2.54 9.49 -4.11
CA PHE A 219 3.84 8.93 -3.79
C PHE A 219 4.66 9.96 -2.98
N PHE A 220 5.85 9.56 -2.56
CA PHE A 220 6.75 10.37 -1.73
C PHE A 220 8.02 10.72 -2.48
N ALA A 221 8.54 11.93 -2.26
CA ALA A 221 9.78 12.41 -2.86
C ALA A 221 10.43 13.51 -2.01
N LYS A 222 11.77 13.58 -1.93
CA LYS A 222 12.54 14.64 -1.26
C LYS A 222 12.59 15.90 -2.11
N LEU A 223 11.55 16.72 -2.05
CA LEU A 223 11.43 17.89 -2.92
C LEU A 223 11.96 19.17 -2.27
N PHE A 224 11.71 19.35 -0.96
CA PHE A 224 12.04 20.58 -0.26
C PHE A 224 13.23 20.43 0.70
N SER A 225 13.54 19.21 1.11
CA SER A 225 14.60 18.95 2.08
C SER A 225 15.19 17.55 1.94
N ARG A 226 16.47 17.43 2.28
CA ARG A 226 17.24 16.18 2.16
C ARG A 226 16.89 15.13 3.22
N ASP A 227 16.25 15.55 4.31
CA ASP A 227 15.98 14.72 5.48
C ASP A 227 14.55 14.18 5.53
N ARG A 228 13.67 14.61 4.62
CA ARG A 228 12.25 14.27 4.66
C ARG A 228 11.67 14.14 3.27
N ASP A 229 10.88 13.09 3.08
CA ASP A 229 10.04 12.98 1.90
C ASP A 229 8.76 13.82 2.06
N ASP A 230 8.37 14.44 0.97
CA ASP A 230 7.18 15.23 0.78
C ASP A 230 6.12 14.39 0.04
N LEU A 231 4.84 14.70 0.25
CA LEU A 231 3.76 13.99 -0.44
C LEU A 231 3.49 14.66 -1.78
N VAL A 232 3.51 13.88 -2.84
CA VAL A 232 3.35 14.33 -4.22
C VAL A 232 2.26 13.50 -4.88
N GLY A 233 1.46 14.11 -5.75
CA GLY A 233 0.61 13.33 -6.62
C GLY A 233 0.31 13.98 -7.95
N TRP A 234 0.25 13.18 -9.01
CA TRP A 234 -0.05 13.67 -10.35
C TRP A 234 -1.55 14.01 -10.50
N VAL A 235 -1.81 15.04 -11.31
CA VAL A 235 -3.14 15.58 -11.59
C VAL A 235 -3.26 15.85 -13.08
N ASP A 236 -4.16 15.12 -13.75
CA ASP A 236 -4.51 15.39 -15.15
C ASP A 236 -5.28 16.71 -15.24
N GLN A 237 -4.86 17.56 -16.16
CA GLN A 237 -5.58 18.78 -16.49
C GLN A 237 -6.50 18.56 -17.70
N PRO A 238 -7.61 19.32 -17.82
CA PRO A 238 -8.53 19.20 -18.96
C PRO A 238 -7.90 19.43 -20.34
N ASP A 239 -6.74 20.10 -20.38
CA ASP A 239 -5.97 20.35 -21.60
C ASP A 239 -5.02 19.19 -21.97
N GLY A 240 -5.01 18.11 -21.18
CA GLY A 240 -4.16 16.94 -21.37
C GLY A 240 -2.76 17.07 -20.75
N THR A 241 -2.44 18.18 -20.10
CA THR A 241 -1.20 18.33 -19.35
C THR A 241 -1.28 17.65 -17.99
N VAL A 242 -0.13 17.35 -17.40
CA VAL A 242 -0.04 16.78 -16.06
C VAL A 242 0.71 17.75 -15.16
N VAL A 243 0.12 18.08 -14.02
CA VAL A 243 0.76 18.82 -12.94
C VAL A 243 0.87 17.94 -11.72
N TYR A 244 1.70 18.33 -10.76
CA TYR A 244 1.90 17.59 -9.52
C TYR A 244 1.43 18.44 -8.36
N ALA A 245 0.41 17.96 -7.64
CA ALA A 245 0.03 18.52 -6.36
C ALA A 245 1.09 18.16 -5.33
N VAL A 246 1.58 19.15 -4.58
CA VAL A 246 2.69 18.95 -3.66
C VAL A 246 2.31 19.39 -2.24
N TYR A 247 2.66 18.55 -1.29
CA TYR A 247 2.46 18.78 0.13
C TYR A 247 3.81 18.67 0.84
N LYS A 248 4.35 19.81 1.24
CA LYS A 248 5.63 19.89 1.96
C LYS A 248 5.51 19.29 3.35
N ASN A 249 6.45 18.43 3.71
CA ASN A 249 6.59 17.83 5.02
C ASN A 249 7.30 18.80 5.99
N ASN A 250 6.54 19.31 6.98
CA ASN A 250 7.04 20.21 8.01
C ASN A 250 7.68 19.47 9.20
N GLY A 251 7.88 18.16 9.09
CA GLY A 251 8.47 17.33 10.13
C GLY A 251 7.61 17.30 11.40
N GLY A 252 8.16 17.83 12.51
CA GLY A 252 7.49 17.91 13.80
C GLY A 252 6.37 18.95 13.90
N GLY A 253 6.30 19.90 12.95
CA GLY A 253 5.37 21.03 12.99
C GLY A 253 3.92 20.67 12.66
N PHE A 254 2.98 21.54 13.04
CA PHE A 254 1.56 21.46 12.66
C PHE A 254 1.17 22.66 11.78
N PRO A 255 0.49 22.44 10.63
CA PRO A 255 0.13 21.13 10.06
C PRO A 255 1.37 20.33 9.60
N ARG A 256 1.30 19.00 9.67
CA ARG A 256 2.43 18.11 9.33
C ARG A 256 2.83 18.19 7.87
N PHE A 257 1.81 18.31 7.01
CA PHE A 257 1.96 18.56 5.60
C PHE A 257 1.27 19.89 5.26
N THR A 258 1.93 20.74 4.50
CA THR A 258 1.35 21.99 3.97
C THR A 258 1.25 21.88 2.46
N LYS A 259 0.04 22.05 1.92
CA LYS A 259 -0.14 22.15 0.48
C LYS A 259 0.62 23.37 -0.04
N ILE A 260 1.47 23.16 -1.04
CA ILE A 260 2.14 24.21 -1.81
C ILE A 260 1.45 24.28 -3.19
N ASP A 261 1.75 25.30 -3.98
CA ASP A 261 1.25 25.42 -5.35
C ASP A 261 1.62 24.17 -6.17
N ASP A 262 0.73 23.78 -7.07
CA ASP A 262 0.97 22.65 -7.96
C ASP A 262 2.21 22.94 -8.83
N MET A 263 3.07 21.94 -9.03
CA MET A 263 4.31 22.07 -9.79
C MET A 263 4.21 21.40 -11.16
N THR A 264 5.06 21.84 -12.08
CA THR A 264 5.29 21.16 -13.36
C THR A 264 6.75 20.75 -13.45
N VAL A 265 6.98 19.60 -14.06
CA VAL A 265 8.33 19.09 -14.35
C VAL A 265 8.76 19.43 -15.78
N HIS A 266 7.92 20.16 -16.53
CA HIS A 266 8.12 20.54 -17.93
C HIS A 266 8.39 19.35 -18.86
N ASP A 267 7.81 18.20 -18.54
CA ASP A 267 7.90 16.96 -19.31
C ASP A 267 6.53 16.28 -19.39
N ASN A 268 6.21 15.67 -20.54
CA ASN A 268 4.91 15.04 -20.80
C ASN A 268 5.01 13.52 -20.66
N CYS A 269 5.59 13.07 -19.54
CA CYS A 269 5.70 11.65 -19.25
C CYS A 269 4.32 10.99 -19.16
N LEU A 270 4.22 9.75 -19.62
CA LEU A 270 3.03 8.95 -19.37
C LEU A 270 2.98 8.65 -17.86
N ILE A 271 1.90 9.10 -17.22
CA ILE A 271 1.62 9.01 -15.76
C ILE A 271 1.75 7.62 -15.13
N SER A 272 1.85 6.56 -15.93
CA SER A 272 1.86 5.19 -15.43
C SER A 272 3.07 4.85 -14.58
N GLU A 273 4.24 5.49 -14.77
CA GLU A 273 5.43 5.27 -13.94
C GLU A 273 6.34 6.52 -13.89
N VAL A 274 5.87 7.56 -13.19
CA VAL A 274 6.69 8.71 -12.80
C VAL A 274 7.60 8.32 -11.64
N ASN A 275 8.90 8.67 -11.73
CA ASN A 275 9.86 8.41 -10.68
C ASN A 275 10.43 9.73 -10.15
N PHE A 276 10.56 9.81 -8.82
CA PHE A 276 11.34 10.85 -8.16
C PHE A 276 12.50 10.18 -7.44
N VAL A 277 13.71 10.51 -7.88
CA VAL A 277 14.94 9.91 -7.33
C VAL A 277 16.10 10.86 -7.55
N ASP A 278 17.00 10.98 -6.58
CA ASP A 278 18.21 11.79 -6.72
C ASP A 278 19.16 11.20 -7.79
N ILE A 279 19.36 11.87 -8.93
CA ILE A 279 20.29 11.44 -9.97
C ILE A 279 21.57 12.27 -9.99
N ASN A 280 21.61 13.38 -9.25
CA ASN A 280 22.68 14.35 -9.30
C ASN A 280 23.53 14.39 -8.00
N GLY A 281 23.06 13.72 -6.94
CA GLY A 281 23.73 13.54 -5.65
C GLY A 281 23.58 14.74 -4.71
N ASP A 282 22.63 15.65 -4.93
CA ASP A 282 22.42 16.83 -4.07
C ASP A 282 21.50 16.58 -2.88
N GLY A 283 20.97 15.37 -2.75
CA GLY A 283 20.06 14.90 -1.70
C GLY A 283 18.60 15.29 -1.91
N LEU A 284 18.25 15.92 -3.04
CA LEU A 284 16.88 16.16 -3.46
C LEU A 284 16.52 15.19 -4.59
N ASP A 285 15.30 14.70 -4.58
CA ASP A 285 14.84 13.82 -5.63
C ASP A 285 14.57 14.63 -6.92
N ASP A 286 15.16 14.16 -8.01
CA ASP A 286 14.96 14.66 -9.36
C ASP A 286 13.83 13.91 -10.05
N PHE A 287 13.27 14.48 -11.11
CA PHE A 287 12.22 13.81 -11.88
C PHE A 287 12.82 12.93 -12.97
N VAL A 288 12.43 11.65 -13.01
CA VAL A 288 12.81 10.71 -14.07
C VAL A 288 11.57 10.10 -14.72
N CYS A 289 11.47 10.28 -16.03
CA CYS A 289 10.48 9.64 -16.89
C CYS A 289 11.10 8.45 -17.61
N ILE A 290 10.50 7.26 -17.45
CA ILE A 290 10.85 6.08 -18.24
C ILE A 290 9.84 5.97 -19.38
N ALA A 291 10.31 6.04 -20.62
CA ALA A 291 9.50 5.82 -21.81
C ALA A 291 9.11 4.34 -21.94
N LYS A 292 8.11 4.05 -22.78
CA LYS A 292 7.57 2.67 -22.97
C LYS A 292 8.64 1.63 -23.34
N ASP A 293 9.65 2.05 -24.08
CA ASP A 293 10.76 1.22 -24.52
C ASP A 293 11.91 1.15 -23.49
N GLY A 294 11.78 1.80 -22.34
CA GLY A 294 12.79 1.83 -21.28
C GLY A 294 13.77 3.01 -21.36
N GLU A 295 13.70 3.88 -22.37
CA GLU A 295 14.55 5.08 -22.41
C GLU A 295 14.21 6.03 -21.25
N ALA A 296 15.21 6.51 -20.51
CA ALA A 296 15.03 7.40 -19.37
C ALA A 296 15.37 8.86 -19.73
N PHE A 297 14.44 9.76 -19.41
CA PHE A 297 14.57 11.20 -19.50
C PHE A 297 14.52 11.80 -18.11
N ALA A 298 15.25 12.88 -17.86
CA ALA A 298 15.25 13.50 -16.54
C ALA A 298 15.12 15.02 -16.56
N SER A 299 14.60 15.53 -15.46
CA SER A 299 14.58 16.94 -15.12
C SER A 299 15.11 17.15 -13.70
N ILE A 300 16.12 18.02 -13.59
CA ILE A 300 16.81 18.30 -12.33
C ILE A 300 15.95 19.21 -11.45
N ASN A 301 15.76 18.80 -10.21
CA ASN A 301 15.14 19.57 -9.15
C ASN A 301 16.12 20.65 -8.69
N ASN A 302 15.81 21.92 -8.94
CA ASN A 302 16.66 23.04 -8.51
C ASN A 302 16.44 23.44 -7.04
N GLY A 303 15.64 22.67 -6.32
CA GLY A 303 15.17 22.97 -4.99
C GLY A 303 14.14 24.12 -4.95
N PRO A 304 13.55 24.37 -3.78
CA PRO A 304 12.58 25.43 -3.60
C PRO A 304 13.26 26.79 -3.48
N SER A 305 12.67 27.81 -4.11
CA SER A 305 12.84 29.18 -3.65
C SER A 305 11.94 29.42 -2.43
N SER A 306 12.33 30.30 -1.50
CA SER A 306 11.68 30.45 -0.19
C SER A 306 10.14 30.54 -0.27
N GLY A 307 9.45 29.46 0.12
CA GLY A 307 7.99 29.40 0.19
C GLY A 307 7.28 29.02 -1.11
N SER A 308 8.03 28.70 -2.17
CA SER A 308 7.50 28.31 -3.49
C SER A 308 7.80 26.84 -3.80
N SER A 309 7.07 26.28 -4.77
CA SER A 309 7.36 24.95 -5.31
C SER A 309 8.77 24.90 -5.93
N PRO A 310 9.44 23.74 -5.90
CA PRO A 310 10.69 23.57 -6.61
C PRO A 310 10.50 23.75 -8.13
N THR A 311 11.54 24.19 -8.81
CA THR A 311 11.57 24.29 -10.26
C THR A 311 12.39 23.18 -10.87
N PHE A 312 11.97 22.68 -12.03
CA PHE A 312 12.64 21.58 -12.72
C PHE A 312 13.29 22.05 -14.02
N THR A 313 14.50 21.55 -14.30
CA THR A 313 15.21 21.82 -15.55
C THR A 313 15.46 20.51 -16.30
N SER A 314 14.79 20.34 -17.45
CA SER A 314 14.99 19.17 -18.30
C SER A 314 16.42 19.09 -18.81
N ILE A 315 17.03 17.92 -18.64
CA ILE A 315 18.36 17.57 -19.16
C ILE A 315 18.29 16.57 -20.32
N GLY A 316 17.07 16.20 -20.75
CA GLY A 316 16.83 15.29 -21.86
C GLY A 316 17.06 13.83 -21.50
N SER A 317 17.43 13.03 -22.51
CA SER A 317 17.71 11.59 -22.35
C SER A 317 19.00 11.39 -21.53
N ILE A 318 18.88 10.63 -20.44
CA ILE A 318 19.98 10.26 -19.55
C ILE A 318 20.43 8.80 -19.75
N LYS A 319 19.54 7.95 -20.30
CA LYS A 319 19.84 6.55 -20.60
C LYS A 319 18.96 6.07 -21.74
N ILE A 320 19.57 5.61 -22.83
CA ILE A 320 18.87 4.97 -23.95
C ILE A 320 18.22 3.64 -23.53
N SER A 321 17.19 3.21 -24.25
CA SER A 321 16.55 1.91 -24.04
C SER A 321 17.51 0.72 -24.24
N GLU A 322 17.24 -0.37 -23.51
CA GLU A 322 18.00 -1.62 -23.60
C GLU A 322 17.15 -2.70 -24.27
N PRO A 323 17.67 -3.41 -25.29
CA PRO A 323 16.90 -4.42 -25.98
C PRO A 323 16.37 -5.51 -25.04
N GLY A 324 15.05 -5.72 -25.08
CA GLY A 324 14.39 -6.75 -24.28
C GLY A 324 13.93 -6.29 -22.90
N TYR A 325 14.13 -5.02 -22.55
CA TYR A 325 13.58 -4.41 -21.34
C TYR A 325 12.63 -3.29 -21.73
N ASP A 326 11.36 -3.43 -21.36
CA ASP A 326 10.37 -2.35 -21.48
C ASP A 326 10.28 -1.56 -20.17
N GLN A 327 9.46 -0.51 -20.17
CA GLN A 327 9.21 0.35 -19.01
C GLN A 327 8.97 -0.45 -17.71
N SER A 328 8.17 -1.53 -17.77
CA SER A 328 7.78 -2.30 -16.59
C SER A 328 8.94 -3.05 -15.93
N ASN A 329 10.03 -3.25 -16.67
CA ASN A 329 11.22 -3.95 -16.23
C ASN A 329 12.23 -3.05 -15.51
N ILE A 330 12.02 -1.73 -15.52
CA ILE A 330 13.01 -0.75 -15.06
C ILE A 330 12.78 -0.35 -13.61
N ARG A 331 13.84 -0.30 -12.81
CA ARG A 331 13.84 0.22 -11.45
C ARG A 331 15.01 1.18 -11.28
N LEU A 332 14.77 2.27 -10.57
CA LEU A 332 15.80 3.25 -10.21
C LEU A 332 16.08 3.13 -8.72
N ALA A 333 17.34 2.94 -8.36
CA ALA A 333 17.78 2.85 -6.97
C ALA A 333 19.29 3.12 -6.89
N ASP A 334 19.74 3.71 -5.79
CA ASP A 334 21.16 3.74 -5.45
C ASP A 334 21.60 2.35 -4.97
N ILE A 335 22.36 1.63 -5.81
CA ILE A 335 22.76 0.24 -5.51
C ILE A 335 24.17 0.14 -4.93
N ASP A 336 24.95 1.22 -4.97
CA ASP A 336 26.33 1.23 -4.49
C ASP A 336 26.59 2.21 -3.32
N GLY A 337 25.57 2.96 -2.93
CA GLY A 337 25.57 3.87 -1.78
C GLY A 337 26.24 5.22 -2.06
N ASP A 338 26.45 5.60 -3.32
CA ASP A 338 27.08 6.88 -3.66
C ASP A 338 26.14 8.09 -3.62
N GLY A 339 24.86 7.86 -3.30
CA GLY A 339 23.81 8.86 -3.19
C GLY A 339 23.14 9.18 -4.52
N ARG A 340 23.49 8.51 -5.62
CA ARG A 340 22.86 8.70 -6.93
C ARG A 340 22.10 7.45 -7.34
N ALA A 341 20.95 7.65 -7.96
CA ALA A 341 20.18 6.55 -8.50
C ALA A 341 20.85 5.92 -9.71
N ASP A 342 20.93 4.61 -9.69
CA ASP A 342 21.34 3.77 -10.80
C ASP A 342 20.12 3.26 -11.58
N TYR A 343 20.35 2.91 -12.84
CA TYR A 343 19.33 2.32 -13.70
C TYR A 343 19.47 0.81 -13.67
N CYS A 344 18.45 0.08 -13.22
CA CYS A 344 18.44 -1.38 -13.19
C CYS A 344 17.28 -1.93 -14.01
N ALA A 345 17.55 -2.96 -14.80
CA ALA A 345 16.57 -3.69 -15.58
C ALA A 345 16.51 -5.14 -15.13
N SER A 346 15.30 -5.63 -14.86
CA SER A 346 15.05 -7.01 -14.42
C SER A 346 14.25 -7.79 -15.45
N ASN A 347 14.66 -9.02 -15.76
CA ASN A 347 13.92 -9.89 -16.68
C ASN A 347 12.99 -10.88 -15.95
N ALA A 348 12.12 -11.57 -16.68
CA ALA A 348 11.22 -12.58 -16.13
C ALA A 348 11.93 -13.83 -15.56
N ALA A 349 13.21 -14.04 -15.89
CA ALA A 349 14.03 -15.11 -15.32
C ALA A 349 14.64 -14.73 -13.95
N GLY A 350 14.49 -13.48 -13.53
CA GLY A 350 15.03 -12.94 -12.28
C GLY A 350 16.45 -12.39 -12.39
N ASP A 351 17.03 -12.33 -13.59
CA ASP A 351 18.31 -11.66 -13.78
C ASP A 351 18.12 -10.14 -13.70
N ILE A 352 19.08 -9.46 -13.08
CA ILE A 352 19.09 -8.01 -12.95
C ILE A 352 20.39 -7.49 -13.58
N SER A 353 20.26 -6.56 -14.52
CA SER A 353 21.37 -5.80 -15.09
C SER A 353 21.28 -4.36 -14.62
N CYS A 354 22.35 -3.80 -14.08
CA CYS A 354 22.37 -2.41 -13.61
C CYS A 354 23.46 -1.61 -14.31
N TRP A 355 23.14 -0.35 -14.60
CA TRP A 355 24.03 0.64 -15.18
C TRP A 355 24.22 1.73 -14.14
N ARG A 356 25.45 1.79 -13.63
CA ARG A 356 25.81 2.76 -12.61
C ARG A 356 25.76 4.20 -13.14
N ASN A 357 25.15 5.10 -12.38
CA ASN A 357 25.19 6.54 -12.63
C ASN A 357 26.50 7.15 -12.12
N GLY A 358 27.51 7.19 -12.99
CA GLY A 358 28.82 7.77 -12.65
C GLY A 358 28.89 9.29 -12.59
N GLY A 359 27.78 10.02 -12.81
CA GLY A 359 27.75 11.49 -12.88
C GLY A 359 28.39 12.07 -14.14
N ILE A 360 27.60 12.64 -15.04
CA ILE A 360 28.13 13.35 -16.22
C ILE A 360 28.43 14.80 -15.82
N ARG A 361 29.66 15.05 -15.34
CA ARG A 361 30.42 16.34 -15.25
C ARG A 361 31.40 16.45 -14.08
N ASP A 362 31.57 15.39 -13.26
CA ASP A 362 32.61 15.35 -12.22
C ASP A 362 34.02 15.00 -12.76
N LEU A 363 34.18 14.87 -14.09
CA LEU A 363 35.43 14.47 -14.76
C LEU A 363 36.42 15.61 -15.06
N ASN A 364 36.41 16.70 -14.29
CA ASN A 364 37.49 17.70 -14.35
C ASN A 364 38.22 17.84 -13.01
N GLY A 365 38.92 16.79 -12.62
CA GLY A 365 39.85 16.83 -11.49
C GLY A 365 40.40 15.44 -11.17
N VAL A 366 41.68 15.37 -10.84
CA VAL A 366 42.26 14.19 -10.17
C VAL A 366 41.48 13.97 -8.88
N ARG A 367 40.92 12.77 -8.71
CA ARG A 367 40.23 12.35 -7.48
C ARG A 367 41.23 11.61 -6.60
N PHE A 368 41.49 12.17 -5.43
CA PHE A 368 42.04 11.43 -4.31
C PHE A 368 40.87 10.65 -3.70
N VAL A 369 41.08 9.38 -3.39
CA VAL A 369 40.04 8.50 -2.84
C VAL A 369 40.58 7.94 -1.55
N ASP A 370 39.77 8.00 -0.50
CA ASP A 370 40.06 7.33 0.76
C ASP A 370 40.06 5.81 0.55
N ILE A 371 41.25 5.27 0.26
CA ILE A 371 41.41 3.82 0.05
C ILE A 371 41.34 3.07 1.38
N ASN A 372 41.51 3.77 2.52
CA ASN A 372 41.71 3.16 3.82
C ASN A 372 40.52 3.30 4.80
N GLY A 373 39.54 4.14 4.46
CA GLY A 373 38.29 4.34 5.20
C GLY A 373 38.39 5.25 6.43
N ASP A 374 39.38 6.15 6.51
CA ASP A 374 39.57 7.07 7.64
C ASP A 374 38.83 8.41 7.52
N GLY A 375 38.12 8.63 6.41
CA GLY A 375 37.38 9.85 6.13
C GLY A 375 38.23 11.00 5.59
N ARG A 376 39.42 10.73 5.04
CA ARG A 376 40.27 11.70 4.33
C ARG A 376 40.70 11.16 2.96
N ASP A 377 40.73 12.02 1.96
CA ASP A 377 41.16 11.62 0.62
C ASP A 377 42.68 11.36 0.58
N ASP A 378 43.11 10.21 0.05
CA ASP A 378 44.51 9.79 -0.17
C ASP A 378 45.03 10.05 -1.59
#